data_AF-A0A348AJ46-F1
#
_entry.id   AF-A0A348AJ46-F1
#
_cell.length_a   1.000
_cell.length_b   1.000
_cell.length_c   1.000
_cell.angle_alpha   90.00
_cell.angle_beta   90.00
_cell.angle_gamma   90.00
#
_symmetry.space_group_name_H-M   'P 1'
#
loop_
_entity.id
_entity.type
_entity.pdbx_description
1 polymer ?
#
loop_
_entity_poly.entity_id
_entity_poly.type
_entity_poly.pdbx_seq_one_letter_code
_entity_poly.pdbx_strand_id
1 'polypeptide(L)' 'MSDGLIIWVNGDMSEQIIDFNGQYVLVRISDKQKILLGKTLEEAEEKLKEMGRDDIIAQLK' A
#
# COMPACT_ATOMS: atom_id res chain seq x y z
N MET A 1 -16.36 3.16 12.52
CA MET A 1 -15.36 2.22 12.02
C MET A 1 -14.60 2.97 10.94
N SER A 2 -13.27 3.01 10.99
CA SER A 2 -12.50 3.67 9.94
C SER A 2 -12.48 2.73 8.74
N ASP A 3 -13.40 2.94 7.80
CA ASP A 3 -13.54 2.18 6.56
C ASP A 3 -12.35 2.45 5.64
N GLY A 4 -11.24 1.74 5.88
CA GLY A 4 -10.15 1.66 4.92
C GLY A 4 -10.48 0.62 3.85
N LEU A 5 -10.37 0.98 2.58
CA LEU A 5 -10.55 0.04 1.46
C LEU A 5 -9.22 -0.70 1.24
N ILE A 6 -9.22 -2.03 1.31
CA ILE A 6 -8.05 -2.82 0.91
C ILE A 6 -7.97 -2.80 -0.62
N ILE A 7 -6.92 -2.19 -1.16
CA ILE A 7 -6.69 -2.04 -2.60
C ILE A 7 -5.81 -3.18 -3.12
N TRP A 8 -4.90 -3.67 -2.28
CA TRP A 8 -3.99 -4.74 -2.64
C TRP A 8 -3.63 -5.56 -1.41
N VAL A 9 -3.42 -6.85 -1.63
CA VAL A 9 -2.88 -7.79 -0.63
C VAL A 9 -1.92 -8.73 -1.34
N ASN A 10 -0.79 -9.03 -0.73
CA ASN A 10 0.13 -10.02 -1.27
C ASN A 10 -0.40 -11.45 -1.03
N GLY A 11 0.14 -12.42 -1.78
CA GLY A 11 -0.37 -13.79 -1.75
C GLY A 11 -0.26 -14.51 -0.40
N ASP A 12 0.68 -14.10 0.46
CA ASP A 12 0.87 -14.66 1.81
C ASP A 12 0.15 -13.86 2.91
N MET A 13 -0.58 -12.81 2.55
CA MET A 13 -1.30 -11.90 3.44
C MET A 13 -0.42 -11.23 4.51
N SER A 14 0.90 -11.15 4.28
CA SER A 14 1.81 -10.43 5.17
C SER A 14 1.88 -8.93 4.85
N GLU A 15 1.46 -8.51 3.67
CA GLU A 15 1.44 -7.11 3.25
C GLU A 15 0.12 -6.75 2.56
N GLN A 16 -0.36 -5.54 2.82
CA GLN A 16 -1.56 -5.02 2.18
C GLN A 16 -1.45 -3.50 1.98
N ILE A 17 -2.07 -2.98 0.94
CA ILE A 17 -2.27 -1.54 0.76
C ILE A 17 -3.72 -1.23 1.07
N ILE A 18 -3.90 -0.27 1.97
CA ILE A 18 -5.21 0.22 2.37
C ILE A 18 -5.30 1.69 1.98
N ASP A 19 -6.41 2.08 1.35
CA ASP A 19 -6.80 3.47 1.21
C ASP A 19 -7.67 3.89 2.40
N PHE A 20 -7.14 4.81 3.19
CA PHE A 20 -7.85 5.50 4.25
C PHE A 20 -8.26 6.90 3.78
N ASN A 21 -9.44 7.00 3.17
CA ASN A 21 -10.05 8.28 2.78
C ASN A 21 -9.12 9.14 1.89
N GLY A 22 -8.56 8.54 0.85
CA GLY A 22 -7.59 9.12 -0.06
C GLY A 22 -6.13 8.90 0.37
N GLN A 23 -5.85 8.42 1.58
CA GLN A 23 -4.49 8.14 2.03
C GLN A 23 -4.12 6.67 1.83
N TYR A 24 -3.23 6.40 0.90
CA TYR A 24 -2.66 5.08 0.65
C TYR A 24 -1.62 4.74 1.71
N VAL A 25 -1.75 3.55 2.30
CA VAL A 25 -0.88 3.05 3.36
C VAL A 25 -0.51 1.60 3.07
N LEU A 26 0.78 1.31 2.94
CA LEU A 26 1.30 -0.06 2.96
C LEU A 26 1.39 -0.52 4.42
N VAL A 27 0.70 -1.60 4.74
CA VAL A 27 0.72 -2.25 6.05
C VAL A 27 1.45 -3.57 5.92
N ARG A 28 2.56 -3.70 6.63
CA ARG A 28 3.25 -4.97 6.85
C ARG A 28 2.73 -5.59 8.13
N ILE A 29 1.96 -6.66 8.00
CA ILE A 29 1.33 -7.37 9.11
C ILE A 29 2.38 -8.14 9.92
N SER A 30 3.38 -8.73 9.26
CA SER A 30 4.50 -9.45 9.90
C SER A 30 5.19 -8.60 10.97
N ASP A 31 5.55 -7.37 10.60
CA ASP A 31 6.37 -6.48 11.42
C ASP A 31 5.55 -5.33 12.05
N LYS A 32 4.22 -5.35 11.87
CA LYS A 32 3.27 -4.29 12.30
C LYS A 32 3.67 -2.88 11.82
N GLN A 33 4.38 -2.80 10.69
CA GLN A 33 4.85 -1.54 10.13
C GLN A 33 3.77 -0.93 9.25
N LYS A 34 3.62 0.39 9.31
CA LYS A 34 2.76 1.16 8.41
C LYS A 34 3.61 2.20 7.69
N ILE A 35 3.51 2.22 6.38
CA ILE A 35 4.27 3.14 5.52
C ILE A 35 3.25 3.94 4.73
N LEU A 36 3.26 5.26 4.92
CA LEU A 36 2.42 6.18 4.17
C LEU A 36 2.96 6.26 2.75
N LEU A 37 2.15 5.83 1.77
CA LEU A 37 2.53 5.83 0.36
C LEU A 37 2.22 7.16 -0.30
N GLY A 38 1.07 7.77 0.00
CA GLY A 38 0.68 9.05 -0.59
C GLY A 38 -0.82 9.28 -0.52
N LYS A 39 -1.27 10.44 -0.98
CA LYS A 39 -2.69 10.82 -1.08
C LYS A 39 -3.29 10.56 -2.45
N THR A 40 -2.47 10.18 -3.42
CA THR A 40 -2.89 9.82 -4.77
C THR A 40 -2.24 8.50 -5.15
N LEU A 41 -2.79 7.83 -6.17
CA LEU A 41 -2.19 6.62 -6.71
C LEU A 41 -0.78 6.93 -7.27
N GLU A 42 -0.60 8.08 -7.91
CA GLU A 42 0.70 8.52 -8.44
C GLU A 42 1.76 8.72 -7.35
N GLU A 43 1.42 9.39 -6.25
CA GLU A 43 2.32 9.52 -5.09
C GLU A 43 2.65 8.15 -4.48
N ALA A 44 1.65 7.25 -4.42
CA ALA A 44 1.85 5.91 -3.91
C ALA A 44 2.78 5.07 -4.80
N GLU A 45 2.63 5.16 -6.12
CA GLU A 45 3.50 4.52 -7.10
C GLU A 45 4.94 5.06 -7.01
N GLU A 46 5.11 6.38 -6.94
CA GLU A 46 6.43 7.01 -6.81
C GLU A 46 7.14 6.52 -5.55
N LYS A 47 6.43 6.49 -4.42
CA LYS A 47 6.99 6.01 -3.16
C LYS A 47 7.30 4.52 -3.14
N LEU A 48 6.45 3.70 -3.75
CA LEU A 48 6.73 2.27 -3.95
C LEU A 48 7.97 2.07 -4.82
N LYS A 49 8.16 2.91 -5.84
CA LYS A 49 9.33 2.88 -6.72
C LYS A 49 10.61 3.26 -5.97
N GLU A 50 10.57 4.30 -5.14
CA GLU A 50 11.69 4.66 -4.25
C GLU A 50 12.06 3.53 -3.28
N MET A 51 11.06 2.76 -2.83
CA MET A 51 11.26 1.58 -1.98
C MET A 51 11.73 0.33 -2.75
N GLY A 52 11.84 0.38 -4.08
CA GLY A 52 12.16 -0.76 -4.93
C GLY A 52 11.06 -1.83 -4.97
N ARG A 53 9.79 -1.44 -4.77
CA ARG A 53 8.61 -2.31 -4.75
C ARG A 53 7.87 -2.35 -6.09
N ASP A 54 8.62 -2.58 -7.16
CA ASP A 54 8.06 -2.73 -8.51
C ASP A 54 7.07 -3.91 -8.61
N ASP A 55 7.23 -4.91 -7.73
CA ASP A 55 6.33 -6.07 -7.59
C ASP A 55 4.88 -5.66 -7.24
N ILE A 56 4.73 -4.63 -6.42
CA ILE A 56 3.43 -4.09 -6.03
C ILE A 56 2.88 -3.19 -7.14
N ILE A 57 3.71 -2.30 -7.70
CA ILE A 57 3.31 -1.34 -8.75
C ILE A 57 2.71 -2.08 -9.95
N ALA A 58 3.30 -3.21 -10.34
CA ALA A 58 2.79 -4.03 -11.44
C ALA A 58 1.35 -4.56 -11.23
N GLN A 59 0.92 -4.66 -9.96
CA GLN A 59 -0.38 -5.22 -9.56
C GLN A 59 -1.43 -4.16 -9.21
N LEU A 60 -1.03 -2.90 -9.02
CA LEU A 60 -1.93 -1.78 -8.74
C LEU A 60 -2.67 -1.24 -9.98
N LYS A 61 -2.57 -1.93 -11.13
CA LYS A 61 -3.17 -1.54 -12.42
C LYS A 61 -4.64 -1.91 -12.57
#